data_AF-A0A920I1A4-F1
#
_entry.id   AF-A0A920I1A4-F1
#
_cell.length_a   1.000
_cell.length_b   1.000
_cell.length_c   1.000
_cell.angle_alpha   90.00
_cell.angle_beta   90.00
_cell.angle_gamma   90.00
#
_symmetry.space_group_name_H-M   'P 1'
#
loop_
_entity.id
_entity.type
_entity.pdbx_description
1 polymer ?
#
loop_
_entity_poly.entity_id
_entity_poly.type
_entity_poly.pdbx_seq_one_letter_code
_entity_poly.pdbx_strand_id
1 'polypeptide(L)'
;MNDAAVSVTGKLLWSPDPSARTTGQVPEFAGFVKDQAGMDWGGDFQALWQWSVDQNVEFWDLFWDWHGVIGDKGARKIENGTAMPGARFFPTPR
;
A
#
# COMPACT_ATOMS: atom_id res chain seq x y z
N MET A 1 19.78 23.25 -9.26
CA MET A 1 19.81 21.92 -9.91
C MET A 1 18.38 21.62 -10.31
N ASN A 2 18.17 21.32 -11.59
CA ASN A 2 16.93 21.52 -12.35
C ASN A 2 15.70 20.75 -11.84
N ASP A 3 14.64 21.48 -11.52
CA ASP A 3 13.25 21.04 -11.65
C ASP A 3 12.87 21.04 -13.13
N ALA A 4 13.19 19.94 -13.83
CA ALA A 4 12.63 19.71 -15.15
C ALA A 4 11.19 19.24 -14.96
N ALA A 5 10.22 20.15 -15.14
CA ALA A 5 8.82 19.80 -15.23
C ALA A 5 8.65 18.74 -16.33
N VAL A 6 8.34 17.51 -15.93
CA VAL A 6 7.99 16.43 -16.85
C VAL A 6 6.69 16.83 -17.52
N SER A 7 6.76 17.28 -18.78
CA SER A 7 5.57 17.55 -19.59
C SER A 7 4.91 16.22 -19.95
N VAL A 8 3.81 15.91 -19.27
CA VAL A 8 2.95 14.78 -19.63
C VAL A 8 2.26 15.11 -20.95
N THR A 9 2.69 14.48 -22.04
CA THR A 9 2.04 14.60 -23.35
C THR A 9 0.74 13.80 -23.35
N GLY A 10 -0.35 14.42 -22.92
CA GLY A 10 -1.68 13.83 -22.93
C GLY A 10 -2.74 14.80 -22.43
N LYS A 11 -3.94 14.78 -23.01
CA LYS A 11 -5.08 15.54 -22.48
C LYS A 11 -5.57 14.84 -21.21
N LEU A 12 -5.48 15.51 -20.06
CA LEU A 12 -6.10 15.04 -18.82
C LEU A 12 -7.59 14.80 -19.09
N LEU A 13 -8.01 13.54 -19.01
CA LEU A 13 -9.39 13.16 -19.31
C LEU A 13 -10.32 13.43 -18.13
N TRP A 14 -9.79 13.29 -16.91
CA TRP A 14 -10.55 13.41 -15.68
C TRP A 14 -9.61 13.58 -14.48
N SER A 15 -10.10 14.21 -13.41
CA SER A 15 -9.46 14.26 -12.10
C SER A 15 -10.50 13.98 -11.02
N PRO A 16 -10.13 13.27 -9.93
CA PRO A 16 -11.03 13.07 -8.81
C PRO A 16 -11.38 14.38 -8.11
N ASP A 17 -12.49 14.34 -7.36
CA ASP A 17 -12.83 15.39 -6.42
C ASP A 17 -11.72 15.52 -5.36
N PRO A 18 -11.28 16.73 -4.99
CA PRO A 18 -10.24 16.93 -3.98
C PRO A 18 -10.53 16.28 -2.63
N SER A 19 -11.81 16.14 -2.25
CA SER A 19 -12.23 15.47 -1.00
C SER A 19 -11.86 13.99 -0.95
N ALA A 20 -11.65 13.34 -2.10
CA ALA A 20 -11.21 11.94 -2.15
C ALA A 20 -9.84 11.72 -1.45
N ARG A 21 -9.04 12.78 -1.28
CA ARG A 21 -7.76 12.74 -0.55
C ARG A 21 -7.94 12.68 0.97
N THR A 22 -9.12 13.04 1.49
CA THR A 22 -9.38 13.13 2.92
C THR A 22 -10.51 12.19 3.38
N THR A 23 -11.42 11.78 2.50
CA THR A 23 -12.63 11.01 2.88
C THR A 23 -12.75 9.65 2.16
N GLY A 24 -11.64 8.94 1.98
CA GLY A 24 -11.61 7.64 1.31
C GLY A 24 -10.91 6.55 2.11
N GLN A 25 -10.99 5.31 1.61
CA GLN A 25 -10.32 4.16 2.22
C GLN A 25 -8.79 4.27 2.19
N VAL A 26 -8.22 4.92 1.17
CA VAL A 26 -6.77 5.13 1.06
C VAL A 26 -6.23 6.00 2.21
N PRO A 27 -6.73 7.22 2.45
CA PRO A 27 -6.26 8.02 3.59
C PRO A 27 -6.58 7.37 4.95
N GLU A 28 -7.69 6.62 5.06
CA GLU A 28 -8.01 5.87 6.29
C GLU A 28 -7.02 4.74 6.56
N PHE A 29 -6.74 3.90 5.57
CA PHE A 29 -5.73 2.84 5.66
C PHE A 29 -4.33 3.43 5.89
N ALA A 30 -3.98 4.52 5.23
CA ALA A 30 -2.70 5.19 5.43
C ALA A 30 -2.55 5.75 6.86
N GLY A 31 -3.64 6.23 7.46
CA GLY A 31 -3.69 6.58 8.88
C GLY A 31 -3.43 5.37 9.78
N PHE A 32 -4.10 4.23 9.51
CA PHE A 32 -3.85 2.98 10.22
C PHE A 32 -2.39 2.50 10.09
N VAL A 33 -1.81 2.55 8.89
CA VAL A 33 -0.40 2.20 8.63
C VAL A 33 0.54 3.10 9.42
N LYS A 34 0.26 4.40 9.47
CA LYS A 34 1.04 5.34 10.30
C LYS A 34 0.99 4.96 11.77
N ASP A 35 -0.17 4.61 12.28
CA ASP A 35 -0.34 4.25 13.70
C ASP A 35 0.31 2.90 14.05
N GLN A 36 0.28 1.92 13.14
CA GLN A 36 0.81 0.57 13.40
C GLN A 36 2.30 0.41 13.06
N ALA A 37 2.79 1.04 11.99
CA ALA A 37 4.15 0.86 11.46
C ALA A 37 4.98 2.15 11.45
N GLY A 38 4.41 3.29 11.83
CA GLY A 38 5.11 4.59 11.85
C GLY A 38 5.41 5.17 10.47
N MET A 39 4.89 4.56 9.39
CA MET A 39 5.05 5.07 8.03
C MET A 39 4.04 6.19 7.77
N ASP A 40 4.53 7.42 7.58
CA ASP A 40 3.71 8.56 7.20
C ASP A 40 3.85 8.84 5.70
N TRP A 41 2.75 8.69 4.97
CA TRP A 41 2.67 8.93 3.53
C TRP A 41 2.58 10.42 3.16
N GLY A 42 2.39 11.35 4.12
CA GLY A 42 2.37 12.79 3.87
C GLY A 42 1.25 13.28 2.93
N GLY A 43 0.21 12.45 2.69
CA GLY A 43 -0.84 12.73 1.71
C GLY A 43 -0.42 12.49 0.25
N ASP A 44 0.73 11.85 0.02
CA ASP A 44 1.21 11.46 -1.30
C ASP A 44 0.97 9.96 -1.55
N PHE A 45 0.07 9.67 -2.49
CA PHE A 45 -0.22 8.30 -2.89
C PHE A 45 1.00 7.58 -3.44
N GLN A 46 1.92 8.29 -4.11
CA GLN A 46 3.12 7.68 -4.67
C GLN A 46 4.05 7.17 -3.56
N ALA A 47 4.16 7.89 -2.45
CA ALA A 47 4.92 7.47 -1.28
C ALA A 47 4.31 6.20 -0.65
N LEU A 48 2.98 6.16 -0.50
CA LEU A 48 2.28 4.97 0.01
C LEU A 48 2.46 3.75 -0.92
N TRP A 49 2.36 3.96 -2.23
CA TRP A 49 2.57 2.91 -3.23
C TRP A 49 4.01 2.38 -3.23
N GLN A 50 5.01 3.27 -3.16
CA GLN A 50 6.41 2.84 -3.14
C GLN A 50 6.69 1.99 -1.90
N TRP A 51 6.20 2.42 -0.74
CA TRP A 51 6.31 1.64 0.50
C TRP A 51 5.60 0.28 0.40
N SER A 52 4.43 0.20 -0.21
CA SER A 52 3.71 -1.08 -0.32
C SER A 52 4.44 -2.12 -1.17
N VAL A 53 5.24 -1.67 -2.15
CA VAL A 53 6.11 -2.53 -2.95
C VAL A 53 7.37 -2.92 -2.18
N ASP A 54 8.02 -1.93 -1.56
CA ASP A 54 9.29 -2.14 -0.84
C ASP A 54 9.12 -2.99 0.43
N GLN A 55 8.00 -2.81 1.13
CA GLN A 55 7.64 -3.49 2.39
C GLN A 55 6.41 -4.39 2.19
N ASN A 56 6.38 -5.17 1.11
CA ASN A 56 5.19 -5.93 0.71
C ASN A 56 4.63 -6.89 1.78
N VAL A 57 5.47 -7.51 2.61
CA VAL A 57 5.04 -8.43 3.68
C VAL A 57 4.29 -7.67 4.77
N GLU A 58 4.83 -6.53 5.17
CA GLU A 58 4.23 -5.66 6.18
C GLU A 58 2.95 -5.02 5.65
N PHE A 59 2.95 -4.56 4.40
CA PHE A 59 1.76 -4.05 3.73
C PHE A 59 0.60 -5.06 3.77
N TRP A 60 0.83 -6.29 3.31
CA TRP A 60 -0.23 -7.30 3.26
C TRP A 60 -0.68 -7.77 4.65
N ASP A 61 0.22 -7.76 5.62
CA ASP A 61 -0.09 -8.05 7.01
C ASP A 61 -1.03 -6.99 7.62
N LEU A 62 -0.67 -5.72 7.47
CA LEU A 62 -1.50 -4.60 7.95
C LEU A 62 -2.83 -4.51 7.19
N PHE A 63 -2.81 -4.77 5.88
CA PHE A 63 -4.03 -4.77 5.08
C PHE A 63 -5.03 -5.84 5.55
N TRP A 64 -4.53 -7.04 5.89
CA TRP A 64 -5.37 -8.10 6.45
C TRP A 64 -6.03 -7.68 7.78
N ASP A 65 -5.27 -7.04 8.67
CA ASP A 65 -5.79 -6.58 9.97
C ASP A 65 -6.79 -5.44 9.81
N TRP A 66 -6.46 -4.45 8.98
CA TRP A 66 -7.31 -3.29 8.74
C TRP A 66 -8.64 -3.67 8.10
N HIS A 67 -8.62 -4.56 7.11
CA HIS A 67 -9.84 -5.03 6.43
C HIS A 67 -10.61 -6.07 7.26
N GLY A 68 -10.07 -6.49 8.42
CA GLY A 68 -10.73 -7.42 9.33
C GLY A 68 -10.95 -8.80 8.73
N VAL A 69 -9.98 -9.31 7.96
CA VAL A 69 -10.09 -10.63 7.34
C VAL A 69 -10.19 -11.70 8.44
N ILE A 70 -11.29 -12.46 8.42
CA ILE A 70 -11.59 -13.49 9.42
C ILE A 70 -10.75 -14.73 9.11
N GLY A 71 -9.85 -15.06 10.02
CA GLY A 71 -8.98 -16.24 9.93
C GLY A 71 -7.64 -15.99 10.62
N ASP A 72 -6.83 -17.04 10.68
CA ASP A 72 -5.45 -17.01 11.15
C ASP A 72 -4.49 -16.85 9.96
N LYS A 73 -3.63 -15.83 10.00
CA LYS A 73 -2.61 -15.57 8.97
C LYS A 73 -1.56 -16.69 8.85
N GLY A 74 -1.52 -17.59 9.82
CA GLY A 74 -0.43 -18.53 10.02
C GLY A 74 0.80 -17.87 10.64
N ALA A 75 1.71 -18.71 11.13
CA ALA A 75 2.99 -18.23 11.68
C ALA A 75 3.92 -17.60 10.63
N ARG A 76 3.72 -17.94 9.35
CA ARG A 76 4.54 -17.45 8.23
C ARG A 76 3.70 -16.51 7.37
N LYS A 77 4.15 -15.26 7.20
CA LYS A 77 3.48 -14.25 6.37
C LYS A 77 3.85 -14.36 4.89
N ILE A 78 5.07 -14.81 4.56
CA ILE A 78 5.51 -15.02 3.18
C ILE A 78 6.45 -16.22 3.09
N GLU A 79 6.40 -16.92 1.95
CA GLU A 79 7.34 -17.96 1.54
C GLU A 79 7.84 -17.64 0.13
N ASN A 80 9.15 -17.85 -0.11
CA ASN A 80 9.81 -17.55 -1.39
C ASN A 80 9.59 -16.11 -1.90
N GLY A 81 9.68 -15.11 -1.02
CA GLY A 81 9.22 -13.74 -1.31
C GLY A 81 9.87 -13.02 -2.50
N THR A 82 11.02 -13.49 -2.99
CA THR A 82 11.69 -12.95 -4.17
C THR A 82 11.53 -13.82 -5.43
N ALA A 83 10.86 -14.97 -5.32
CA ALA A 83 10.76 -15.93 -6.40
C ALA A 83 9.66 -15.55 -7.40
N MET A 84 10.04 -15.55 -8.68
CA MET A 84 9.15 -15.32 -9.82
C MET A 84 9.30 -16.47 -10.82
N PRO A 85 8.38 -17.44 -10.87
CA PRO A 85 7.25 -17.68 -9.97
C PRO A 85 7.64 -18.37 -8.64
N GLY A 86 6.74 -18.40 -7.65
CA GLY A 86 6.89 -19.23 -6.45
C GLY A 86 6.64 -18.53 -5.12
N ALA A 87 6.56 -17.20 -5.10
CA ALA A 87 6.18 -16.44 -3.91
C ALA A 87 4.76 -16.77 -3.43
N ARG A 88 4.60 -17.00 -2.12
CA ARG A 88 3.31 -17.33 -1.49
C ARG A 88 3.12 -16.51 -0.21
N PHE A 89 2.09 -15.67 -0.17
CA PHE A 89 1.68 -14.97 1.05
C PHE A 89 0.80 -15.89 1.90
N PHE A 90 0.97 -15.82 3.22
CA PHE A 90 0.22 -16.58 4.22
C PHE A 90 0.03 -18.06 3.84
N PRO A 91 1.11 -18.84 3.63
CA PRO A 91 1.03 -20.18 3.04
C PRO A 91 0.29 -21.23 3.88
N THR A 92 0.04 -20.97 5.16
CA THR A 92 -0.67 -21.88 6.06
C THR A 92 -1.81 -21.17 6.81
N PRO A 93 -2.82 -20.63 6.10
CA PRO A 93 -3.92 -19.92 6.74
C PRO A 93 -4.93 -20.92 7.33
N ARG A 94 -5.68 -20.51 8.37
CA ARG A 94 -6.78 -21.30 8.94
C ARG A 94 -8.05 -20.50 9.20
#